data_AF-A0A7W1Q4I1-F1
#
_entry.id   AF-A0A7W1Q4I1-F1
#
_cell.length_a   1.000
_cell.length_b   1.000
_cell.length_c   1.000
_cell.angle_alpha   90.00
_cell.angle_beta   90.00
_cell.angle_gamma   90.00
#
_symmetry.space_group_name_H-M   'P 1'
#
loop_
_entity.id
_entity.type
_entity.pdbx_description
1 polymer ?
#
loop_
_entity_poly.entity_id
_entity_poly.type
_entity_poly.pdbx_seq_one_letter_code
_entity_poly.pdbx_strand_id
1 'polypeptide(L)'
;MLSRFLAAQQTELHKIPVGPFFGFKRDGDAMDPGTSLSEGFIIWIGTDSLRSDPALIKELERLLVGTALDGVYISALDETREAIHLAREEFARECEAIRFDLTDTKDNAPRTFALQRQIKRLTGEYLLGDLAGRGFLPGYGFPTDVVNFDNHVFVKGEQLAPKPGDVSPTSDSANRRFHLRDTPSRQLDLAIRDYSPGTDVVVDGRVYRSAGLTLDWKRPVTEENSRNIQSLGVAWRCKNCGATGTTHVDPKVCSSCGLENLITHRYLKPAGFSCDPWEKPHDKIEEVSFIKPRTAWVAAQG
;
A
#
# COMPACT_ATOMS: atom_id res chain seq x y z
N MET A 1 18.70 6.72 -8.46
CA MET A 1 18.76 5.78 -9.60
C MET A 1 17.40 5.54 -10.25
N LEU A 2 16.42 4.96 -9.56
CA LEU A 2 15.10 4.68 -10.13
C LEU A 2 14.42 5.94 -10.72
N SER A 3 14.47 7.07 -10.02
CA SER A 3 13.96 8.35 -10.52
C SER A 3 14.62 8.80 -11.83
N ARG A 4 15.94 8.63 -11.97
CA ARG A 4 16.70 8.95 -13.19
C ARG A 4 16.30 8.06 -14.35
N PHE A 5 16.08 6.77 -14.10
CA PHE A 5 15.57 5.84 -15.11
C PHE A 5 14.15 6.20 -15.56
N LEU A 6 13.23 6.43 -14.62
CA LEU A 6 11.84 6.77 -14.94
C LEU A 6 11.71 8.12 -15.66
N ALA A 7 12.56 9.10 -15.31
CA ALA A 7 12.62 10.38 -16.02
C ALA A 7 13.01 10.21 -17.50
N ALA A 8 13.95 9.30 -17.80
CA ALA A 8 14.31 8.98 -19.18
C ALA A 8 13.16 8.31 -19.96
N GLN A 9 12.26 7.63 -19.24
CA GLN A 9 11.04 7.02 -19.79
C GLN A 9 9.83 7.98 -19.76
N GLN A 10 10.00 9.26 -19.38
CA GLN A 10 8.93 10.25 -19.22
C GLN A 10 7.79 9.79 -18.28
N THR A 11 8.14 9.02 -17.25
CA THR A 11 7.18 8.50 -16.27
C THR A 11 7.51 8.96 -14.85
N GLU A 12 6.47 9.08 -14.03
CA GLU A 12 6.61 9.49 -12.63
C GLU A 12 6.24 8.35 -11.70
N LEU A 13 7.10 8.09 -10.71
CA LEU A 13 6.97 6.96 -9.77
C LEU A 13 5.59 6.84 -9.12
N HIS A 14 4.96 7.95 -8.75
CA HIS A 14 3.67 7.96 -8.04
C HIS A 14 2.46 7.70 -8.94
N LYS A 15 2.63 7.70 -10.27
CA LYS A 15 1.55 7.43 -11.25
C LYS A 15 1.57 6.01 -11.78
N ILE A 16 2.66 5.27 -11.54
CA ILE A 16 2.86 3.94 -12.12
C ILE A 16 2.16 2.89 -11.25
N PRO A 17 1.30 2.04 -11.84
CA PRO A 17 0.79 0.86 -11.17
C PRO A 17 1.85 -0.26 -11.11
N VAL A 18 1.83 -1.03 -10.02
CA VAL A 18 2.79 -2.12 -9.74
C VAL A 18 2.82 -3.19 -10.84
N GLY A 19 1.65 -3.60 -11.34
CA GLY A 19 1.55 -4.67 -12.34
C GLY A 19 2.39 -4.41 -13.59
N PRO A 20 2.13 -3.34 -14.36
CA PRO A 20 2.91 -3.01 -15.56
C PRO A 20 4.40 -2.78 -15.29
N PHE A 21 4.76 -2.30 -14.10
CA PHE A 21 6.17 -2.16 -13.72
C PHE A 21 6.87 -3.53 -13.61
N PHE A 22 6.23 -4.51 -12.98
CA PHE A 22 6.76 -5.89 -12.84
C PHE A 22 6.44 -6.82 -14.01
N GLY A 23 5.74 -6.35 -15.05
CA GLY A 23 5.45 -7.13 -16.26
C GLY A 23 4.15 -7.94 -16.18
N PHE A 24 3.16 -7.47 -15.43
CA PHE A 24 1.84 -8.07 -15.33
C PHE A 24 0.73 -7.11 -15.80
N LYS A 25 -0.21 -7.63 -16.58
CA LYS A 25 -1.45 -6.92 -16.96
C LYS A 25 -2.36 -6.79 -15.75
N ARG A 26 -3.40 -5.94 -15.83
CA ARG A 26 -4.36 -5.74 -14.73
C ARG A 26 -5.14 -7.01 -14.35
N ASP A 27 -5.31 -7.94 -15.29
CA ASP A 27 -5.95 -9.24 -15.02
C ASP A 27 -4.95 -10.27 -14.47
N GLY A 28 -3.68 -9.88 -14.29
CA GLY A 28 -2.60 -10.71 -13.75
C GLY A 28 -1.92 -11.62 -14.77
N ASP A 29 -2.24 -11.51 -16.06
CA ASP A 29 -1.47 -12.18 -17.11
C ASP A 29 -0.08 -11.56 -17.25
N ALA A 30 0.93 -12.38 -17.50
CA ALA A 30 2.25 -11.91 -17.86
C ALA A 30 2.17 -11.07 -19.15
N MET A 31 2.92 -9.98 -19.17
CA MET A 31 3.19 -9.19 -20.37
C MET A 31 4.28 -9.87 -21.20
N ASP A 32 4.44 -9.44 -22.44
CA ASP A 32 5.49 -9.98 -23.31
C ASP A 32 6.88 -9.71 -22.69
N PRO A 33 7.83 -10.66 -22.77
CA PRO A 33 9.18 -10.49 -22.25
C PRO A 33 9.83 -9.20 -22.79
N GLY A 34 10.57 -8.48 -21.93
CA GLY A 34 11.25 -7.23 -22.31
C GLY A 34 10.36 -5.98 -22.30
N THR A 35 9.06 -6.10 -22.02
CA THR A 35 8.15 -4.94 -21.93
C THR A 35 8.08 -4.30 -20.54
N SER A 36 8.55 -5.00 -19.50
CA SER A 36 8.42 -4.53 -18.12
C SER A 36 9.47 -3.47 -17.78
N LEU A 37 9.04 -2.42 -17.08
CA LEU A 37 9.94 -1.33 -16.65
C LEU A 37 11.00 -1.82 -15.64
N SER A 38 10.65 -2.81 -14.81
CA SER A 38 11.58 -3.43 -13.86
C SER A 38 12.72 -4.18 -14.55
N GLU A 39 12.41 -4.95 -15.60
CA GLU A 39 13.43 -5.64 -16.42
C GLU A 39 14.33 -4.63 -17.14
N GLY A 40 13.74 -3.58 -17.72
CA GLY A 40 14.50 -2.48 -18.32
C GLY A 40 15.40 -1.77 -17.31
N PHE A 41 14.93 -1.57 -16.07
CA PHE A 41 15.71 -0.96 -15.00
C PHE A 41 16.87 -1.85 -14.53
N ILE A 42 16.65 -3.16 -14.39
CA ILE A 42 17.69 -4.15 -14.06
C ILE A 42 18.78 -4.16 -15.14
N ILE A 43 18.38 -4.19 -16.41
CA ILE A 43 19.30 -4.14 -17.55
C ILE A 43 20.08 -2.83 -17.54
N TRP A 44 19.39 -1.70 -17.34
CA TRP A 44 20.00 -0.37 -17.30
C TRP A 44 21.08 -0.26 -16.22
N ILE A 45 20.83 -0.75 -14.99
CA ILE A 45 21.85 -0.80 -13.92
C ILE A 45 23.07 -1.65 -14.33
N GLY A 46 22.87 -2.67 -15.15
CA GLY A 46 23.93 -3.55 -15.66
C GLY A 46 24.76 -2.96 -16.80
N THR A 47 24.38 -1.84 -17.40
CA THR A 47 25.07 -1.30 -18.59
C THR A 47 26.41 -0.64 -18.25
N ASP A 48 27.43 -0.91 -19.08
CA ASP A 48 28.76 -0.30 -18.94
C ASP A 48 28.73 1.23 -19.07
N SER A 49 27.82 1.75 -19.89
CA SER A 49 27.63 3.19 -20.09
C SER A 49 27.18 3.90 -18.81
N LEU A 50 26.32 3.27 -18.01
CA LEU A 50 25.90 3.80 -16.72
C LEU A 50 26.99 3.61 -15.66
N ARG A 51 27.60 2.43 -15.60
CA ARG A 51 28.64 2.09 -14.60
C ARG A 51 29.91 2.91 -14.75
N SER A 52 30.16 3.42 -15.96
CA SER A 52 31.31 4.27 -16.28
C SER A 52 30.96 5.76 -16.34
N ASP A 53 29.72 6.17 -16.04
CA ASP A 53 29.30 7.58 -16.08
C ASP A 53 30.00 8.39 -14.96
N PRO A 54 30.92 9.30 -15.28
CA PRO A 54 31.69 10.03 -14.27
C PRO A 54 30.82 10.92 -13.37
N ALA A 55 29.70 11.44 -13.90
CA ALA A 55 28.80 12.27 -13.11
C ALA A 55 28.07 11.43 -12.07
N LEU A 56 27.60 10.24 -12.45
CA LEU A 56 26.96 9.31 -11.53
C LEU A 56 27.93 8.81 -10.46
N ILE A 57 29.14 8.43 -10.86
CA ILE A 57 30.17 7.93 -9.94
C ILE A 57 30.43 8.97 -8.85
N LYS A 58 30.64 10.23 -9.23
CA LYS A 58 30.86 11.33 -8.28
C LYS A 58 29.68 11.56 -7.32
N GLU A 59 28.44 11.43 -7.81
CA GLU A 59 27.24 11.54 -6.98
C GLU A 59 27.11 10.37 -5.99
N LEU A 60 27.39 9.15 -6.45
CA LEU A 60 27.36 7.94 -5.62
C LEU A 60 28.47 7.98 -4.58
N GLU A 61 29.71 8.29 -4.96
CA GLU A 61 30.83 8.43 -4.02
C GLU A 61 30.46 9.42 -2.91
N ARG A 62 29.91 10.59 -3.25
CA ARG A 62 29.46 11.58 -2.27
C ARG A 62 28.35 11.05 -1.35
N LEU A 63 27.44 10.23 -1.87
CA LEU A 63 26.35 9.64 -1.09
C LEU A 63 26.83 8.54 -0.14
N LEU A 64 27.83 7.77 -0.57
CA LEU A 64 28.33 6.59 0.15
C LEU A 64 29.43 6.92 1.17
N VAL A 65 29.98 8.15 1.17
CA VAL A 65 30.99 8.58 2.15
C VAL A 65 30.51 8.30 3.58
N GLY A 66 31.33 7.58 4.36
CA GLY A 66 31.04 7.27 5.75
C GLY A 66 30.02 6.15 5.97
N THR A 67 29.60 5.46 4.91
CA THR A 67 28.77 4.25 4.98
C THR A 67 29.65 2.99 4.82
N ALA A 68 29.06 1.80 5.03
CA ALA A 68 29.74 0.53 4.77
C ALA A 68 30.10 0.30 3.28
N LEU A 69 29.57 1.13 2.38
CA LEU A 69 29.76 1.06 0.93
C LEU A 69 30.71 2.16 0.41
N ASP A 70 31.40 2.88 1.30
CA ASP A 70 32.36 3.91 0.94
C ASP A 70 33.50 3.32 0.08
N GLY A 71 33.77 3.94 -1.07
CA GLY A 71 34.74 3.46 -2.05
C GLY A 71 34.32 2.22 -2.86
N VAL A 72 33.13 1.64 -2.63
CA VAL A 72 32.67 0.42 -3.31
C VAL A 72 31.30 0.63 -3.99
N TYR A 73 31.20 1.68 -4.80
CA TYR A 73 29.94 2.06 -5.47
C TYR A 73 29.39 0.97 -6.41
N ILE A 74 30.26 0.12 -6.98
CA ILE A 74 29.85 -0.99 -7.84
C ILE A 74 29.00 -1.99 -7.05
N SER A 75 29.41 -2.32 -5.81
CA SER A 75 28.63 -3.20 -4.94
C SER A 75 27.27 -2.59 -4.60
N ALA A 76 27.18 -1.28 -4.39
CA ALA A 76 25.89 -0.60 -4.17
C ALA A 76 24.95 -0.73 -5.39
N LEU A 77 25.49 -0.67 -6.62
CA LEU A 77 24.72 -0.88 -7.85
C LEU A 77 24.26 -2.33 -7.98
N ASP A 78 25.12 -3.29 -7.66
CA ASP A 78 24.78 -4.72 -7.69
C ASP A 78 23.72 -5.05 -6.63
N GLU A 79 23.85 -4.56 -5.40
CA GLU A 79 22.83 -4.70 -4.35
C GLU A 79 21.49 -4.07 -4.76
N THR A 80 21.51 -2.90 -5.40
CA THR A 80 20.29 -2.26 -5.92
C THR A 80 19.62 -3.12 -6.99
N ARG A 81 20.42 -3.74 -7.87
CA ARG A 81 19.95 -4.62 -8.94
C ARG A 81 19.32 -5.89 -8.36
N GLU A 82 19.97 -6.51 -7.38
CA GLU A 82 19.45 -7.69 -6.70
C GLU A 82 18.18 -7.37 -5.91
N ALA A 83 18.14 -6.24 -5.19
CA ALA A 83 16.97 -5.84 -4.43
C ALA A 83 15.72 -5.67 -5.31
N ILE A 84 15.85 -5.03 -6.48
CA ILE A 84 14.70 -4.90 -7.40
C ILE A 84 14.35 -6.22 -8.10
N HIS A 85 15.33 -7.10 -8.33
CA HIS A 85 15.11 -8.44 -8.86
C HIS A 85 14.29 -9.28 -7.88
N LEU A 86 14.68 -9.30 -6.60
CA LEU A 86 13.95 -9.99 -5.54
C LEU A 86 12.52 -9.47 -5.38
N ALA A 87 12.33 -8.15 -5.40
CA ALA A 87 11.00 -7.54 -5.36
C ALA A 87 10.12 -7.99 -6.54
N ARG A 88 10.70 -8.11 -7.74
CA ARG A 88 10.01 -8.62 -8.94
C ARG A 88 9.64 -10.10 -8.80
N GLU A 89 10.54 -10.95 -8.30
CA GLU A 89 10.27 -12.38 -8.09
C GLU A 89 9.21 -12.61 -7.01
N GLU A 90 9.22 -11.83 -5.94
CA GLU A 90 8.20 -11.88 -4.90
C GLU A 90 6.82 -11.49 -5.47
N PHE A 91 6.73 -10.37 -6.18
CA PHE A 91 5.48 -9.95 -6.82
C PHE A 91 4.97 -10.98 -7.84
N ALA A 92 5.88 -11.58 -8.61
CA ALA A 92 5.53 -12.64 -9.57
C ALA A 92 4.94 -13.87 -8.86
N ARG A 93 5.56 -14.34 -7.77
CA ARG A 93 5.06 -15.46 -6.96
C ARG A 93 3.67 -15.17 -6.39
N GLU A 94 3.42 -13.95 -5.92
CA GLU A 94 2.09 -13.55 -5.44
C GLU A 94 1.03 -13.61 -6.55
N CYS A 95 1.35 -13.09 -7.73
CA CYS A 95 0.44 -13.14 -8.89
C CYS A 95 0.17 -14.58 -9.33
N GLU A 96 1.22 -15.40 -9.44
CA GLU A 96 1.12 -16.82 -9.80
C GLU A 96 0.29 -17.62 -8.80
N ALA A 97 0.44 -17.37 -7.49
CA ALA A 97 -0.35 -18.03 -6.47
C ALA A 97 -1.85 -17.75 -6.62
N ILE A 98 -2.24 -16.49 -6.88
CA ILE A 98 -3.64 -16.13 -7.11
C ILE A 98 -4.17 -16.75 -8.41
N ARG A 99 -3.34 -16.80 -9.46
CA ARG A 99 -3.70 -17.42 -10.75
C ARG A 99 -3.90 -18.93 -10.62
N PHE A 100 -3.01 -19.60 -9.88
CA PHE A 100 -3.13 -21.02 -9.62
C PHE A 100 -4.47 -21.32 -8.93
N ASP A 101 -4.81 -20.54 -7.90
CA ASP A 101 -6.08 -20.66 -7.21
C ASP A 101 -7.29 -20.37 -8.11
N LEU A 102 -7.17 -19.45 -9.07
CA LEU A 102 -8.20 -19.19 -10.08
C LEU A 102 -8.50 -20.42 -10.94
N THR A 103 -7.47 -21.18 -11.34
CA THR A 103 -7.64 -22.41 -12.12
C THR A 103 -8.27 -23.56 -11.33
N ASP A 104 -8.09 -23.59 -10.01
CA ASP A 104 -8.63 -24.63 -9.10
C ASP A 104 -10.04 -24.31 -8.58
N THR A 105 -10.73 -23.29 -9.12
CA THR A 105 -12.02 -22.84 -8.56
C THR A 105 -13.20 -23.80 -8.76
N LYS A 106 -13.07 -24.87 -9.55
CA LYS A 106 -14.11 -25.92 -9.79
C LYS A 106 -15.53 -25.34 -9.90
N ASP A 107 -15.72 -24.33 -10.75
CA ASP A 107 -16.99 -23.64 -11.02
C ASP A 107 -17.65 -22.89 -9.84
N ASN A 108 -16.91 -22.60 -8.77
CA ASN A 108 -17.38 -21.70 -7.71
C ASN A 108 -17.30 -20.23 -8.16
N ALA A 109 -18.33 -19.77 -8.88
CA ALA A 109 -18.40 -18.42 -9.43
C ALA A 109 -18.13 -17.29 -8.40
N PRO A 110 -18.64 -17.34 -7.15
CA PRO A 110 -18.28 -16.38 -6.11
C PRO A 110 -16.78 -16.35 -5.77
N ARG A 111 -16.14 -17.52 -5.64
CA ARG A 111 -14.70 -17.63 -5.35
C ARG A 111 -13.86 -17.10 -6.51
N THR A 112 -14.20 -17.47 -7.74
CA THR A 112 -13.53 -16.98 -8.95
C THR A 112 -13.61 -15.46 -9.05
N PHE A 113 -14.80 -14.89 -8.80
CA PHE A 113 -14.99 -13.45 -8.80
C PHE A 113 -14.15 -12.74 -7.73
N ALA A 114 -14.06 -13.31 -6.52
CA ALA A 114 -13.24 -12.75 -5.44
C ALA A 114 -11.74 -12.72 -5.80
N LEU A 115 -11.21 -13.81 -6.36
CA LEU A 115 -9.80 -13.92 -6.77
C LEU A 115 -9.48 -13.00 -7.97
N GLN A 116 -10.39 -12.89 -8.95
CA GLN A 116 -10.26 -11.92 -10.06
C GLN A 116 -10.21 -10.48 -9.56
N ARG A 117 -10.99 -10.17 -8.52
CA ARG A 117 -10.95 -8.88 -7.87
C ARG A 117 -9.59 -8.66 -7.20
N GLN A 118 -9.14 -9.65 -6.45
CA GLN A 118 -7.88 -9.60 -5.71
C GLN A 118 -6.68 -9.34 -6.62
N ILE A 119 -6.55 -10.06 -7.75
CA ILE A 119 -5.44 -9.86 -8.68
C ILE A 119 -5.48 -8.47 -9.36
N LYS A 120 -6.68 -7.96 -9.67
CA LYS A 120 -6.88 -6.60 -10.19
C LYS A 120 -6.49 -5.51 -9.20
N ARG A 121 -6.61 -5.79 -7.91
CA ARG A 121 -6.14 -4.89 -6.86
C ARG A 121 -4.62 -4.93 -6.76
N LEU A 122 -4.04 -6.12 -6.59
CA LEU A 122 -2.60 -6.32 -6.45
C LEU A 122 -1.81 -5.65 -7.60
N THR A 123 -2.18 -5.95 -8.84
CA THR A 123 -1.56 -5.35 -10.04
C THR A 123 -1.86 -3.87 -10.21
N GLY A 124 -2.88 -3.37 -9.52
CA GLY A 124 -3.30 -1.98 -9.55
C GLY A 124 -2.76 -1.12 -8.43
N GLU A 125 -2.00 -1.64 -7.47
CA GLU A 125 -1.45 -0.83 -6.38
C GLU A 125 -0.44 0.20 -6.90
N TYR A 126 -0.19 1.26 -6.12
CA TYR A 126 0.77 2.29 -6.52
C TYR A 126 2.19 1.80 -6.28
N LEU A 127 3.05 1.92 -7.31
CA LEU A 127 4.43 1.43 -7.28
C LEU A 127 5.23 1.98 -6.10
N LEU A 128 5.07 3.27 -5.79
CA LEU A 128 5.74 3.90 -4.65
C LEU A 128 5.42 3.19 -3.32
N GLY A 129 4.14 2.85 -3.10
CA GLY A 129 3.69 2.22 -1.86
C GLY A 129 4.19 0.78 -1.75
N ASP A 130 4.13 0.02 -2.84
CA ASP A 130 4.59 -1.37 -2.88
C ASP A 130 6.12 -1.46 -2.70
N LEU A 131 6.91 -0.64 -3.40
CA LEU A 131 8.37 -0.64 -3.24
C LEU A 131 8.83 -0.18 -1.85
N ALA A 132 8.10 0.73 -1.21
CA ALA A 132 8.38 1.10 0.18
C ALA A 132 7.99 -0.02 1.16
N GLY A 133 6.87 -0.69 0.91
CA GLY A 133 6.40 -1.84 1.71
C GLY A 133 7.34 -3.04 1.64
N ARG A 134 8.00 -3.25 0.50
CA ARG A 134 9.02 -4.30 0.26
C ARG A 134 10.44 -3.88 0.65
N GLY A 135 10.61 -2.75 1.35
CA GLY A 135 11.92 -2.28 1.80
C GLY A 135 12.88 -1.80 0.70
N PHE A 136 12.47 -1.77 -0.58
CA PHE A 136 13.30 -1.29 -1.69
C PHE A 136 13.50 0.24 -1.64
N LEU A 137 12.44 0.99 -1.29
CA LEU A 137 12.52 2.42 -1.01
C LEU A 137 12.53 2.65 0.51
N PRO A 138 13.23 3.69 0.99
CA PRO A 138 13.11 4.08 2.39
C PRO A 138 11.64 4.45 2.67
N GLY A 139 11.02 3.76 3.63
CA GLY A 139 9.67 4.09 4.08
C GLY A 139 9.59 5.41 4.86
N TYR A 140 10.72 5.84 5.44
CA TYR A 140 10.85 7.12 6.14
C TYR A 140 11.02 8.28 5.14
N GLY A 141 10.15 9.30 5.25
CA GLY A 141 10.17 10.48 4.38
C GLY A 141 9.14 10.46 3.24
N PHE A 142 8.45 9.34 3.04
CA PHE A 142 7.29 9.26 2.16
C PHE A 142 6.03 8.96 2.98
N PRO A 143 4.90 9.64 2.74
CA PRO A 143 3.61 9.28 3.33
C PRO A 143 3.07 8.00 2.67
N THR A 144 3.76 6.87 2.89
CA THR A 144 3.31 5.54 2.46
C THR A 144 2.28 5.04 3.46
N ASP A 145 1.26 4.32 2.96
CA ASP A 145 0.17 3.80 3.77
C ASP A 145 -0.54 4.87 4.63
N VAL A 146 -0.66 6.10 4.14
CA VAL A 146 -1.46 7.13 4.82
C VAL A 146 -2.94 6.89 4.57
N VAL A 147 -3.69 6.78 5.66
CA VAL A 147 -5.14 6.58 5.66
C VAL A 147 -5.83 7.74 6.34
N ASN A 148 -7.10 7.95 5.97
CA ASN A 148 -7.91 9.07 6.48
C ASN A 148 -8.92 8.57 7.51
N PHE A 149 -9.32 9.47 8.40
CA PHE A 149 -10.48 9.33 9.26
C PHE A 149 -11.62 10.23 8.73
N ASP A 150 -12.64 9.61 8.17
CA ASP A 150 -13.86 10.29 7.74
C ASP A 150 -14.69 10.67 8.97
N ASN A 151 -14.74 11.97 9.27
CA ASN A 151 -15.48 12.55 10.39
C ASN A 151 -16.82 13.19 9.96
N HIS A 152 -17.37 12.82 8.80
CA HIS A 152 -18.64 13.35 8.32
C HIS A 152 -19.85 12.74 9.07
N VAL A 153 -20.71 13.61 9.59
CA VAL A 153 -21.93 13.26 10.34
C VAL A 153 -23.16 13.86 9.66
N PHE A 154 -24.22 13.06 9.50
CA PHE A 154 -25.55 13.47 9.05
C PHE A 154 -26.35 14.05 10.23
N VAL A 155 -26.12 15.32 10.55
CA VAL A 155 -27.00 16.04 11.49
C VAL A 155 -28.22 16.55 10.72
N LYS A 156 -29.43 16.16 11.13
CA LYS A 156 -30.70 16.65 10.55
C LYS A 156 -30.68 18.18 10.43
N GLY A 157 -30.65 18.68 9.18
CA GLY A 157 -30.88 20.10 8.84
C GLY A 157 -29.62 20.92 8.55
N GLU A 158 -28.44 20.51 9.01
CA GLU A 158 -27.19 21.21 8.75
C GLU A 158 -26.08 20.16 8.58
N GLN A 159 -25.62 19.96 7.34
CA GLN A 159 -24.22 19.52 7.18
C GLN A 159 -23.42 20.59 7.93
N LEU A 160 -22.81 20.22 9.06
CA LEU A 160 -21.81 21.04 9.74
C LEU A 160 -20.59 21.10 8.81
N ALA A 161 -20.72 21.85 7.72
CA ALA A 161 -19.63 22.29 6.90
C ALA A 161 -18.75 23.21 7.77
N PRO A 162 -17.43 23.20 7.56
CA PRO A 162 -16.55 24.19 8.16
C PRO A 162 -17.08 25.60 7.82
N LYS A 163 -16.93 26.53 8.77
CA LYS A 163 -17.45 27.91 8.69
C LYS A 163 -17.18 28.52 7.30
N PRO A 164 -18.19 29.14 6.65
CA PRO A 164 -18.04 29.70 5.31
C PRO A 164 -17.15 30.94 5.37
N GLY A 165 -15.89 30.77 4.94
CA GLY A 165 -14.90 31.84 4.88
C GLY A 165 -14.01 31.82 3.64
N ASP A 166 -14.06 30.78 2.81
CA ASP A 166 -13.39 30.80 1.52
C ASP A 166 -13.95 29.71 0.59
N VAL A 167 -13.83 29.93 -0.72
CA VAL A 167 -14.17 29.02 -1.84
C VAL A 167 -15.57 29.15 -2.46
N SER A 168 -15.56 29.71 -3.68
CA SER A 168 -16.63 29.85 -4.66
C SER A 168 -17.18 28.51 -5.22
N PRO A 169 -18.45 28.46 -5.68
CA PRO A 169 -19.07 27.23 -6.17
C PRO A 169 -18.70 26.95 -7.63
N THR A 170 -17.81 25.99 -7.88
CA THR A 170 -17.71 25.36 -9.21
C THR A 170 -17.53 23.84 -9.14
N SER A 171 -18.48 23.12 -9.73
CA SER A 171 -18.51 21.68 -10.07
C SER A 171 -18.43 20.66 -8.91
N ASP A 172 -19.46 19.82 -8.78
CA ASP A 172 -19.64 18.78 -7.74
C ASP A 172 -18.51 17.72 -7.63
N SER A 173 -17.60 17.65 -8.61
CA SER A 173 -16.40 16.79 -8.58
C SER A 173 -15.22 17.44 -7.85
N ALA A 174 -15.15 18.77 -7.81
CA ALA A 174 -14.09 19.50 -7.12
C ALA A 174 -14.34 19.56 -5.60
N ASN A 175 -15.61 19.63 -5.17
CA ASN A 175 -15.95 19.80 -3.76
C ASN A 175 -15.49 18.62 -2.87
N ARG A 176 -15.60 17.37 -3.34
CA ARG A 176 -15.10 16.19 -2.59
C ARG A 176 -13.56 16.16 -2.46
N ARG A 177 -12.83 16.82 -3.37
CA ARG A 177 -11.37 16.95 -3.29
C ARG A 177 -10.92 17.97 -2.24
N PHE A 178 -11.77 18.95 -1.92
CA PHE A 178 -11.53 19.89 -0.82
C PHE A 178 -11.94 19.29 0.54
N HIS A 179 -13.05 18.55 0.61
CA HIS A 179 -13.50 17.94 1.89
C HIS A 179 -12.55 16.85 2.45
N LEU A 180 -11.84 16.07 1.62
CA LEU A 180 -10.82 15.11 2.12
C LEU A 180 -9.44 15.72 2.37
N ARG A 181 -9.24 17.02 2.10
CA ARG A 181 -8.09 17.77 2.61
C ARG A 181 -8.30 18.21 4.06
N ASP A 182 -9.56 18.18 4.51
CA ASP A 182 -9.98 18.61 5.85
C ASP A 182 -10.21 17.42 6.80
N THR A 183 -10.02 16.18 6.34
CA THR A 183 -10.12 15.00 7.21
C THR A 183 -8.75 14.62 7.78
N PRO A 184 -8.68 14.24 9.07
CA PRO A 184 -7.43 13.80 9.68
C PRO A 184 -6.81 12.64 8.94
N SER A 185 -5.50 12.68 8.75
CA SER A 185 -4.73 11.60 8.14
C SER A 185 -3.55 11.17 9.00
N ARG A 186 -3.28 9.87 9.00
CA ARG A 186 -2.21 9.21 9.77
C ARG A 186 -1.62 8.07 8.95
N GLN A 187 -0.36 7.71 9.23
CA GLN A 187 0.21 6.45 8.76
C GLN A 187 -0.61 5.28 9.30
N LEU A 188 -0.80 4.22 8.50
CA LEU A 188 -1.73 3.14 8.80
C LEU A 188 -1.44 2.43 10.13
N ASP A 189 -0.16 2.26 10.47
CA ASP A 189 0.27 1.64 11.73
C ASP A 189 -0.17 2.43 12.98
N LEU A 190 -0.12 3.77 12.90
CA LEU A 190 -0.66 4.68 13.91
C LEU A 190 -2.19 4.73 13.83
N ALA A 191 -2.75 4.80 12.63
CA ALA A 191 -4.20 4.86 12.42
C ALA A 191 -4.92 3.62 12.94
N ILE A 192 -4.33 2.43 12.85
CA ILE A 192 -4.89 1.21 13.45
C ILE A 192 -5.02 1.37 14.97
N ARG A 193 -4.15 2.15 15.63
CA ARG A 193 -4.25 2.41 17.08
C ARG A 193 -5.22 3.55 17.37
N ASP A 194 -5.05 4.66 16.67
CA ASP A 194 -5.74 5.92 16.95
C ASP A 194 -7.18 5.92 16.44
N TYR A 195 -7.44 5.28 15.30
CA TYR A 195 -8.74 5.30 14.61
C TYR A 195 -9.48 3.96 14.66
N SER A 196 -8.99 2.99 15.43
CA SER A 196 -9.67 1.70 15.61
C SER A 196 -11.16 1.89 15.95
N PRO A 197 -12.08 1.14 15.31
CA PRO A 197 -13.49 1.20 15.65
C PRO A 197 -13.71 0.96 17.14
N GLY A 198 -14.34 1.91 17.81
CA GLY A 198 -14.51 1.94 19.25
C GLY A 198 -13.46 2.76 20.03
N THR A 199 -12.65 3.55 19.35
CA THR A 199 -11.82 4.63 19.91
C THR A 199 -12.45 6.00 19.60
N ASP A 200 -12.23 6.97 20.48
CA ASP A 200 -12.64 8.36 20.28
C ASP A 200 -11.50 9.17 19.66
N VAL A 201 -11.82 9.91 18.60
CA VAL A 201 -10.88 10.70 17.80
C VAL A 201 -11.20 12.18 17.96
N VAL A 202 -10.23 12.95 18.44
CA VAL A 202 -10.39 14.41 18.58
C VAL A 202 -9.99 15.09 17.27
N VAL A 203 -10.93 15.83 16.69
CA VAL A 203 -10.75 16.62 15.46
C VAL A 203 -11.29 18.02 15.70
N ASP A 204 -10.44 19.03 15.55
CA ASP A 204 -10.80 20.46 15.69
C ASP A 204 -11.59 20.80 16.96
N GLY A 205 -11.21 20.21 18.10
CA GLY A 205 -11.84 20.44 19.41
C GLY A 205 -13.14 19.67 19.65
N ARG A 206 -13.51 18.76 18.73
CA ARG A 206 -14.66 17.86 18.86
C ARG A 206 -14.22 16.41 18.94
N VAL A 207 -14.96 15.61 19.67
CA VAL A 207 -14.72 14.18 19.86
C VAL A 207 -15.67 13.39 18.96
N TYR A 208 -15.11 12.54 18.12
CA TYR A 208 -15.82 11.66 17.19
C TYR A 208 -15.60 10.20 17.57
N ARG A 209 -16.67 9.42 17.65
CA ARG A 209 -16.59 7.98 17.87
C ARG A 209 -16.22 7.29 16.56
N SER A 210 -15.05 6.65 16.48
CA SER A 210 -14.72 5.77 15.35
C SER A 210 -15.63 4.54 15.39
N ALA A 211 -16.28 4.23 14.27
CA ALA A 211 -17.27 3.15 14.20
C ALA A 211 -17.09 2.22 13.00
N GLY A 212 -16.31 2.61 11.98
CA GLY A 212 -16.21 1.87 10.74
C GLY A 212 -14.90 2.02 10.00
N LEU A 213 -14.81 1.29 8.88
CA LEU A 213 -13.71 1.37 7.92
C LEU A 213 -14.24 1.98 6.63
N THR A 214 -13.46 2.86 6.01
CA THR A 214 -13.73 3.29 4.63
C THR A 214 -13.18 2.26 3.65
N LEU A 215 -13.91 2.07 2.54
CA LEU A 215 -13.62 1.04 1.56
C LEU A 215 -12.90 1.59 0.31
N ASP A 216 -12.64 2.89 0.26
CA ASP A 216 -12.13 3.61 -0.92
C ASP A 216 -10.61 3.77 -0.89
N TRP A 217 -9.91 3.21 -1.89
CA TRP A 217 -8.44 3.17 -1.92
C TRP A 217 -7.78 3.83 -3.15
N LYS A 218 -8.55 4.26 -4.17
CA LYS A 218 -8.05 5.05 -5.31
C LYS A 218 -8.85 6.34 -5.47
N ARG A 219 -8.14 7.46 -5.64
CA ARG A 219 -8.73 8.79 -5.91
C ARG A 219 -8.48 9.20 -7.38
N PRO A 220 -9.39 9.96 -8.02
CA PRO A 220 -10.63 10.52 -7.50
C PRO A 220 -11.83 9.57 -7.67
N VAL A 221 -12.80 9.70 -6.76
CA VAL A 221 -14.13 9.08 -6.84
C VAL A 221 -14.93 9.79 -7.95
N THR A 222 -14.54 9.57 -9.20
CA THR A 222 -15.48 9.72 -10.32
C THR A 222 -16.28 8.43 -10.35
N GLU A 223 -17.53 8.51 -9.88
CA GLU A 223 -18.64 7.54 -9.95
C GLU A 223 -19.20 7.12 -8.59
N GLU A 224 -20.51 7.34 -8.42
CA GLU A 224 -21.35 7.00 -7.26
C GLU A 224 -21.50 5.49 -6.99
N ASN A 225 -20.63 4.66 -7.55
CA ASN A 225 -20.72 3.21 -7.41
C ASN A 225 -19.36 2.52 -7.58
N SER A 226 -18.27 3.14 -7.14
CA SER A 226 -16.97 2.48 -7.13
C SER A 226 -17.00 1.32 -6.12
N ARG A 227 -17.35 0.11 -6.61
CA ARG A 227 -17.14 -1.15 -5.88
C ARG A 227 -15.63 -1.34 -5.73
N ASN A 228 -15.05 -0.65 -4.77
CA ASN A 228 -13.63 -0.64 -4.53
C ASN A 228 -13.18 -1.98 -3.95
N ILE A 229 -12.24 -2.61 -4.66
CA ILE A 229 -11.67 -3.91 -4.29
C ILE A 229 -11.01 -3.78 -2.93
N GLN A 230 -11.29 -4.65 -1.97
CA GLN A 230 -10.70 -4.58 -0.62
C GLN A 230 -9.33 -5.25 -0.55
N SER A 231 -8.46 -4.78 0.36
CA SER A 231 -7.14 -5.40 0.61
C SER A 231 -7.30 -6.54 1.61
N LEU A 232 -7.65 -7.72 1.11
CA LEU A 232 -7.74 -8.93 1.92
C LEU A 232 -6.41 -9.69 1.87
N GLY A 233 -6.00 -10.18 3.04
CA GLY A 233 -4.79 -10.97 3.20
C GLY A 233 -4.95 -12.08 4.23
N VAL A 234 -3.97 -12.95 4.25
CA VAL A 234 -3.81 -14.06 5.19
C VAL A 234 -2.47 -13.87 5.87
N ALA A 235 -2.50 -13.58 7.17
CA ALA A 235 -1.31 -13.62 7.99
C ALA A 235 -1.10 -15.08 8.43
N TRP A 236 0.15 -15.54 8.44
CA TRP A 236 0.47 -16.91 8.82
C TRP A 236 1.68 -16.99 9.75
N ARG A 237 1.70 -18.03 10.58
CA ARG A 237 2.82 -18.39 11.47
C ARG A 237 3.07 -19.89 11.43
N CYS A 238 4.31 -20.28 11.14
CA CYS A 238 4.73 -21.68 11.19
C CYS A 238 4.92 -22.13 12.64
N LYS A 239 4.29 -23.25 13.01
CA LYS A 239 4.48 -23.85 14.34
C LYS A 239 5.79 -24.62 14.48
N ASN A 240 6.47 -24.93 13.37
CA ASN A 240 7.72 -25.70 13.38
C ASN A 240 8.95 -24.78 13.52
N CYS A 241 9.18 -23.88 12.57
CA CYS A 241 10.35 -22.99 12.59
C CYS A 241 10.08 -21.59 13.16
N GLY A 242 8.83 -21.26 13.47
CA GLY A 242 8.45 -19.94 13.99
C GLY A 242 8.37 -18.82 12.95
N ALA A 243 8.68 -19.10 11.67
CA ALA A 243 8.59 -18.13 10.59
C ALA A 243 7.17 -17.55 10.47
N THR A 244 7.09 -16.28 10.09
CA THR A 244 5.84 -15.54 9.95
C THR A 244 5.81 -14.79 8.63
N GLY A 245 4.61 -14.53 8.12
CA GLY A 245 4.45 -13.74 6.90
C GLY A 245 3.01 -13.41 6.60
N THR A 246 2.81 -12.75 5.47
CA THR A 246 1.51 -12.39 4.93
C THR A 246 1.42 -12.82 3.47
N THR A 247 0.26 -13.33 3.06
CA THR A 247 -0.01 -13.75 1.69
C THR A 247 -1.41 -13.31 1.29
N HIS A 248 -1.68 -13.29 -0.02
CA HIS A 248 -3.02 -12.99 -0.54
C HIS A 248 -3.94 -14.23 -0.55
N VAL A 249 -3.36 -15.43 -0.59
CA VAL A 249 -4.07 -16.71 -0.55
C VAL A 249 -3.64 -17.52 0.67
N ASP A 250 -4.44 -18.52 1.06
CA ASP A 250 -4.07 -19.39 2.18
C ASP A 250 -2.81 -20.20 1.81
N PRO A 251 -1.69 -20.01 2.54
CA PRO A 251 -0.47 -20.74 2.26
C PRO A 251 -0.63 -22.21 2.66
N LYS A 252 -0.20 -23.13 1.80
CA LYS A 252 -0.22 -24.58 2.09
C LYS A 252 1.01 -25.03 2.87
N VAL A 253 2.18 -24.46 2.57
CA VAL A 253 3.48 -24.81 3.16
C VAL A 253 4.20 -23.57 3.67
N CYS A 254 5.05 -23.74 4.68
CA CYS A 254 5.94 -22.67 5.15
C CYS A 254 6.99 -22.33 4.09
N SER A 255 7.12 -21.06 3.73
CA SER A 255 8.15 -20.58 2.80
C SER A 255 9.58 -20.79 3.29
N SER A 256 9.80 -20.92 4.60
CA SER A 256 11.13 -21.09 5.19
C SER A 256 11.54 -22.56 5.38
N CYS A 257 10.61 -23.43 5.80
CA CYS A 257 10.94 -24.83 6.13
C CYS A 257 10.16 -25.89 5.34
N GLY A 258 9.24 -25.49 4.45
CA GLY A 258 8.50 -26.38 3.56
C GLY A 258 7.42 -27.24 4.21
N LEU A 259 7.18 -27.12 5.53
CA LEU A 259 6.18 -27.93 6.24
C LEU A 259 4.79 -27.27 6.26
N GLU A 260 3.74 -28.09 6.27
CA GLU A 260 2.32 -27.67 6.22
C GLU A 260 1.75 -27.25 7.58
N ASN A 261 2.59 -27.05 8.60
CA ASN A 261 2.15 -26.76 9.97
C ASN A 261 2.02 -25.25 10.23
N LEU A 262 0.99 -24.64 9.64
CA LEU A 262 0.73 -23.19 9.69
C LEU A 262 -0.52 -22.86 10.54
N ILE A 263 -0.44 -21.77 11.31
CA ILE A 263 -1.62 -21.07 11.83
C ILE A 263 -1.90 -19.90 10.90
N THR A 264 -3.14 -19.72 10.45
CA THR A 264 -3.52 -18.64 9.56
C THR A 264 -4.63 -17.76 10.16
N HIS A 265 -4.58 -16.46 9.86
CA HIS A 265 -5.63 -15.50 10.17
C HIS A 265 -5.90 -14.61 8.97
N ARG A 266 -7.15 -14.53 8.56
CA ARG A 266 -7.59 -13.62 7.51
C ARG A 266 -7.76 -12.22 8.08
N TYR A 267 -7.30 -11.21 7.34
CA TYR A 267 -7.41 -9.82 7.73
C TYR A 267 -7.78 -8.93 6.54
N LEU A 268 -8.27 -7.74 6.88
CA LEU A 268 -8.50 -6.62 5.96
C LEU A 268 -7.50 -5.52 6.31
N LYS A 269 -6.69 -5.07 5.35
CA LYS A 269 -5.89 -3.84 5.49
C LYS A 269 -6.83 -2.64 5.26
N PRO A 270 -7.10 -1.80 6.27
CA PRO A 270 -8.01 -0.67 6.12
C PRO A 270 -7.56 0.31 5.02
N ALA A 271 -8.48 0.79 4.21
CA ALA A 271 -8.23 1.95 3.31
C ALA A 271 -8.42 3.29 4.04
N GLY A 272 -9.13 3.26 5.16
CA GLY A 272 -9.34 4.33 6.12
C GLY A 272 -10.37 3.95 7.14
N PHE A 273 -10.73 4.92 7.97
CA PHE A 273 -11.62 4.76 9.11
C PHE A 273 -12.73 5.81 9.02
N SER A 274 -13.87 5.57 9.66
CA SER A 274 -14.98 6.50 9.67
C SER A 274 -15.64 6.56 11.05
N CYS A 275 -16.18 7.73 11.39
CA CYS A 275 -17.11 7.84 12.51
C CYS A 275 -18.47 7.20 12.17
N ASP A 276 -19.33 7.05 13.18
CA ASP A 276 -20.75 6.79 12.92
C ASP A 276 -21.39 8.07 12.37
N PRO A 277 -21.93 8.07 11.14
CA PRO A 277 -22.52 9.27 10.56
C PRO A 277 -23.78 9.74 11.30
N TRP A 278 -24.38 8.96 12.18
CA TRP A 278 -25.60 9.33 12.91
C TRP A 278 -25.31 9.76 14.35
N GLU A 279 -24.10 9.50 14.85
CA GLU A 279 -23.68 9.86 16.20
C GLU A 279 -23.16 11.30 16.21
N LYS A 280 -23.73 12.14 17.07
CA LYS A 280 -23.31 13.55 17.18
C LYS A 280 -21.99 13.63 17.94
N PRO A 281 -20.98 14.35 17.41
CA PRO A 281 -19.75 14.58 18.14
C PRO A 281 -20.01 15.48 19.36
N HIS A 282 -19.16 15.35 20.40
CA HIS A 282 -19.25 16.15 21.62
C HIS A 282 -17.97 16.97 21.87
N ASP A 283 -18.08 18.06 22.62
CA ASP A 283 -16.95 18.99 22.85
C ASP A 283 -16.11 18.63 24.10
N LYS A 284 -16.46 17.54 24.79
CA LYS A 284 -15.75 17.06 25.99
C LYS A 284 -14.43 16.36 25.67
N ILE A 285 -13.43 17.11 25.25
CA ILE A 285 -12.10 16.60 24.87
C ILE A 285 -11.33 15.89 25.99
N GLU A 286 -11.70 16.09 27.25
CA GLU A 286 -11.09 15.40 28.40
C GLU A 286 -11.69 13.98 28.61
N GLU A 287 -12.88 13.73 28.08
CA GLU A 287 -13.57 12.44 28.17
C GLU A 287 -13.36 11.66 26.86
N VAL A 288 -12.18 11.05 26.69
CA VAL A 288 -11.84 10.22 25.52
C VAL A 288 -11.58 8.76 25.90
N SER A 289 -12.14 7.84 25.13
CA SER A 289 -11.90 6.41 25.25
C SER A 289 -10.99 5.88 24.15
N PHE A 290 -10.12 4.93 24.48
CA PHE A 290 -9.24 4.27 23.51
C PHE A 290 -9.24 2.77 23.71
N ILE A 291 -9.07 2.04 22.60
CA ILE A 291 -8.86 0.58 22.64
C ILE A 291 -7.39 0.30 22.86
N LYS A 292 -7.08 -0.45 23.91
CA LYS A 292 -5.70 -0.87 24.20
C LYS A 292 -5.16 -1.74 23.05
N PRO A 293 -4.00 -1.40 22.46
CA PRO A 293 -3.38 -2.22 21.43
C PRO A 293 -3.12 -3.65 21.93
N ARG A 294 -3.44 -4.63 21.09
CA ARG A 294 -3.06 -6.03 21.34
C ARG A 294 -1.62 -6.24 20.87
N THR A 295 -0.93 -7.21 21.48
CA THR A 295 0.40 -7.62 21.04
C THR A 295 0.36 -8.06 19.58
N ALA A 296 1.32 -7.59 18.77
CA ALA A 296 1.43 -7.97 17.37
C ALA A 296 1.52 -9.49 17.24
N TRP A 297 0.70 -10.07 16.36
CA TRP A 297 0.65 -11.53 16.19
C TRP A 297 1.76 -12.06 15.29
N VAL A 298 2.10 -11.31 14.25
CA VAL A 298 3.19 -11.58 13.31
C VAL A 298 3.97 -10.29 13.05
N ALA A 299 5.27 -10.41 12.85
CA ALA A 299 6.07 -9.40 12.17
C ALA A 299 6.31 -9.94 10.76
N ALA A 300 5.83 -9.23 9.73
CA ALA A 300 6.20 -9.58 8.36
C ALA A 300 7.69 -9.30 8.18
N GLN A 301 8.40 -10.17 7.46
CA GLN A 301 9.71 -9.82 6.93
C GLN A 301 9.47 -8.71 5.90
N GLY A 302 10.06 -7.53 6.14
CA GLY A 302 10.10 -6.44 5.17
C GLY A 302 11.27 -6.59 4.22
#